data_AF-A0A939UF57-F1
#
_entry.id   AF-A0A939UF57-F1
#
_cell.length_a   1.000
_cell.length_b   1.000
_cell.length_c   1.000
_cell.angle_alpha   90.00
_cell.angle_beta   90.00
_cell.angle_gamma   90.00
#
_symmetry.space_group_name_H-M   'P 1'
#
loop_
_entity.id
_entity.type
_entity.pdbx_description
1 polymer ?
#
loop_
_entity_poly.entity_id
_entity_poly.type
_entity_poly.pdbx_seq_one_letter_code
_entity_poly.pdbx_strand_id
1 'polypeptide(L)'
;MVKRKVLLVIALLVFTLVCLTGCNFLEKLGIGKKTQPSNEPVTLSAPTLSISGTTLSWTRIEHADEYRVRYVSEGNTVYRTVTTTSATVPDLEVGRYAVSVMARSASSGYLDSEYSNQVNYIKSAALTMGEVELFVIDNTYLQVSWSPVDHVSGYEIKVDGGESHRLGSTAVSYQLDLPEEEATVKVRALGDGTLYLDSEWSQAEFDPSTVTPAVELDFDLADGELCLAVVATEAKLDQRAFPFEVRGGNT
;
A
#
# COMPACT_ATOMS: atom_id res chain seq x y z
N MET A 1 -92.36 -31.64 9.85
CA MET A 1 -90.88 -31.59 9.71
C MET A 1 -90.36 -30.62 8.63
N VAL A 2 -91.12 -30.27 7.60
CA VAL A 2 -90.65 -29.39 6.50
C VAL A 2 -90.46 -27.92 6.92
N LYS A 3 -91.35 -27.37 7.77
CA LYS A 3 -91.28 -25.96 8.23
C LYS A 3 -90.01 -25.59 9.00
N ARG A 4 -89.43 -26.52 9.78
CA ARG A 4 -88.17 -26.28 10.53
C ARG A 4 -86.92 -26.27 9.63
N LYS A 5 -86.92 -27.06 8.55
CA LYS A 5 -85.82 -27.10 7.57
C LYS A 5 -85.82 -25.88 6.65
N VAL A 6 -87.00 -25.37 6.27
CA VAL A 6 -87.14 -24.15 5.46
C VAL A 6 -86.72 -22.90 6.25
N LEU A 7 -87.04 -22.81 7.55
CA LEU A 7 -86.64 -21.69 8.40
C LEU A 7 -85.11 -21.62 8.61
N LEU A 8 -84.44 -22.78 8.73
CA LEU A 8 -82.98 -22.88 8.87
C LEU A 8 -82.23 -22.52 7.58
N VAL A 9 -82.77 -22.86 6.41
CA VAL A 9 -82.18 -22.51 5.11
C VAL A 9 -82.33 -21.02 4.80
N ILE A 10 -83.48 -20.42 5.14
CA ILE A 10 -83.69 -18.97 5.00
C ILE A 10 -82.79 -18.20 5.98
N ALA A 11 -82.62 -18.68 7.21
CA ALA A 11 -81.71 -18.05 8.19
C ALA A 11 -80.23 -18.11 7.75
N LEU A 12 -79.78 -19.23 7.16
CA LEU A 12 -78.42 -19.37 6.61
C LEU A 12 -78.19 -18.50 5.36
N LEU A 13 -79.17 -18.41 4.45
CA LEU A 13 -79.08 -17.54 3.27
C LEU A 13 -79.06 -16.04 3.62
N VAL A 14 -79.80 -15.63 4.65
CA VAL A 14 -79.77 -14.24 5.15
C VAL A 14 -78.44 -13.94 5.86
N PHE A 15 -77.85 -14.91 6.57
CA PHE A 15 -76.55 -14.73 7.25
C PHE A 15 -75.39 -14.61 6.25
N THR A 16 -75.41 -15.38 5.15
CA THR A 16 -74.40 -15.27 4.08
C THR A 16 -74.56 -14.00 3.25
N LEU A 17 -75.78 -13.49 3.08
CA LEU A 17 -76.04 -12.24 2.35
C LEU A 17 -75.61 -11.00 3.16
N VAL A 18 -75.71 -11.05 4.50
CA VAL A 18 -75.20 -9.98 5.40
C VAL A 18 -73.67 -9.97 5.48
N CYS A 19 -72.99 -11.12 5.33
CA CYS A 19 -71.53 -11.19 5.29
C CYS A 19 -70.90 -10.63 4.01
N LEU A 20 -71.60 -10.64 2.86
CA LEU A 20 -71.05 -10.13 1.60
C LEU A 20 -71.20 -8.60 1.43
N THR A 21 -72.05 -7.94 2.21
CA THR A 21 -72.17 -6.46 2.23
C THR A 21 -71.48 -5.80 3.42
N GLY A 22 -71.02 -6.57 4.41
CA GLY A 22 -70.28 -6.05 5.58
C GLY A 22 -68.84 -5.62 5.29
N CYS A 23 -68.24 -6.08 4.19
CA CYS A 23 -66.86 -5.70 3.84
C CYS A 23 -66.73 -4.32 3.17
N ASN A 24 -67.82 -3.76 2.63
CA ASN A 24 -67.82 -2.46 1.93
C ASN A 24 -68.47 -1.32 2.72
N PHE A 25 -68.79 -1.53 4.02
CA PHE A 25 -69.35 -0.48 4.88
C PHE A 25 -68.31 0.23 5.76
N LEU A 26 -67.08 -0.31 5.84
CA LEU A 26 -65.98 0.32 6.60
C LEU A 26 -65.20 1.37 5.80
N GLU A 27 -65.42 1.49 4.49
CA GLU A 27 -64.77 2.51 3.65
C GLU A 27 -65.56 3.84 3.60
N LYS A 28 -66.85 3.81 3.94
CA LYS A 28 -67.77 4.96 3.82
C LYS A 28 -68.14 5.63 5.15
N LEU A 29 -67.70 5.07 6.27
CA LEU A 29 -67.60 5.78 7.54
C LEU A 29 -66.18 6.34 7.57
N GLY A 30 -66.00 7.64 7.33
CA GLY A 30 -64.72 8.36 7.39
C GLY A 30 -64.06 8.37 8.79
N ILE A 31 -64.06 7.25 9.49
CA ILE A 31 -63.14 6.92 10.56
C ILE A 31 -61.88 6.47 9.84
N GLY A 32 -61.11 7.45 9.35
CA GLY A 32 -59.71 7.18 9.06
C GLY A 32 -59.14 6.45 10.28
N LYS A 33 -58.39 5.36 10.06
CA LYS A 33 -57.35 5.05 11.02
C LYS A 33 -56.59 6.37 11.17
N LYS A 34 -56.78 7.08 12.29
CA LYS A 34 -55.80 8.05 12.73
C LYS A 34 -54.56 7.19 12.89
N THR A 35 -53.71 7.20 11.87
CA THR A 35 -52.32 6.82 12.05
C THR A 35 -51.85 7.77 13.14
N GLN A 36 -51.79 7.23 14.35
CA GLN A 36 -51.06 7.83 15.44
C GLN A 36 -49.72 8.24 14.84
N PRO A 37 -49.26 9.50 14.99
CA PRO A 37 -47.91 9.84 14.57
C PRO A 37 -47.00 8.81 15.23
N SER A 38 -46.39 7.98 14.40
CA SER A 38 -45.45 6.99 14.90
C SER A 38 -44.30 7.82 15.43
N ASN A 39 -44.17 7.91 16.75
CA ASN A 39 -43.00 8.49 17.40
C ASN A 39 -41.77 7.56 17.27
N GLU A 40 -41.80 6.60 16.33
CA GLU A 40 -40.67 5.75 16.00
C GLU A 40 -39.68 6.54 15.14
N PRO A 41 -38.38 6.45 15.44
CA PRO A 41 -37.37 7.17 14.70
C PRO A 41 -37.23 6.63 13.26
N VAL A 42 -36.93 7.51 12.32
CA VAL A 42 -36.79 7.18 10.89
C VAL A 42 -35.32 6.96 10.54
N THR A 43 -34.98 5.84 9.92
CA THR A 43 -33.62 5.59 9.42
C THR A 43 -33.28 6.49 8.24
N LEU A 44 -32.12 7.15 8.31
CA LEU A 44 -31.60 7.99 7.22
C LEU A 44 -31.28 7.17 5.96
N SER A 45 -31.38 7.80 4.79
CA SER A 45 -30.95 7.18 3.53
C SER A 45 -29.43 7.03 3.45
N ALA A 46 -28.95 5.92 2.89
CA ALA A 46 -27.51 5.70 2.71
C ALA A 46 -26.94 6.67 1.66
N PRO A 47 -25.77 7.29 1.90
CA PRO A 47 -25.09 8.10 0.88
C PRO A 47 -24.64 7.26 -0.32
N THR A 48 -24.51 7.89 -1.48
CA THR A 48 -23.75 7.33 -2.62
C THR A 48 -22.37 7.97 -2.65
N LEU A 49 -21.32 7.16 -2.53
CA LEU A 49 -19.92 7.57 -2.42
C LEU A 49 -19.18 7.43 -3.76
N SER A 50 -18.32 8.41 -4.05
CA SER A 50 -17.36 8.40 -5.14
C SER A 50 -15.99 8.91 -4.67
N ILE A 51 -14.94 8.55 -5.40
CA ILE A 51 -13.57 9.00 -5.15
C ILE A 51 -12.91 9.44 -6.45
N SER A 52 -12.16 10.55 -6.40
CA SER A 52 -11.32 11.03 -7.49
C SER A 52 -9.98 11.50 -6.91
N GLY A 53 -8.89 10.81 -7.24
CA GLY A 53 -7.60 11.01 -6.59
C GLY A 53 -7.71 10.75 -5.09
N THR A 54 -7.46 11.78 -4.28
CA THR A 54 -7.59 11.73 -2.81
C THR A 54 -8.87 12.40 -2.29
N THR A 55 -9.77 12.83 -3.18
CA THR A 55 -11.02 13.50 -2.78
C THR A 55 -12.19 12.52 -2.83
N LEU A 56 -12.81 12.32 -1.67
CA LEU A 56 -14.08 11.61 -1.51
C LEU A 56 -15.23 12.60 -1.64
N SER A 57 -16.32 12.19 -2.28
CA SER A 57 -17.55 12.97 -2.40
C SER A 57 -18.77 12.08 -2.36
N TRP A 58 -19.81 12.51 -1.68
CA TRP A 58 -21.04 11.74 -1.53
C TRP A 58 -22.31 12.60 -1.58
N THR A 59 -23.44 11.94 -1.77
CA THR A 59 -24.75 12.59 -1.81
C THR A 59 -25.12 13.16 -0.44
N ARG A 60 -25.66 14.39 -0.42
CA ARG A 60 -26.25 14.98 0.79
C ARG A 60 -27.47 14.19 1.22
N ILE A 61 -27.52 13.82 2.50
CA ILE A 61 -28.66 13.17 3.13
C ILE A 61 -29.42 14.20 3.98
N GLU A 62 -30.73 14.27 3.80
CA GLU A 62 -31.59 15.15 4.59
C GLU A 62 -31.61 14.69 6.06
N HIS A 63 -31.68 15.65 6.99
CA HIS A 63 -31.61 15.41 8.44
C HIS A 63 -30.30 14.79 8.96
N ALA A 64 -29.26 14.63 8.12
CA ALA A 64 -27.93 14.28 8.57
C ALA A 64 -27.20 15.53 9.12
N ASP A 65 -26.66 15.41 10.34
CA ASP A 65 -25.85 16.44 10.99
C ASP A 65 -24.36 16.26 10.66
N GLU A 66 -23.92 15.01 10.47
CA GLU A 66 -22.55 14.64 10.16
C GLU A 66 -22.47 13.35 9.34
N TYR A 67 -21.28 13.06 8.83
CA TYR A 67 -20.95 11.84 8.13
C TYR A 67 -19.75 11.17 8.78
N ARG A 68 -19.84 9.85 8.98
CA ARG A 68 -18.73 9.00 9.41
C ARG A 68 -18.16 8.26 8.21
N VAL A 69 -16.95 8.63 7.81
CA VAL A 69 -16.14 7.93 6.82
C VAL A 69 -15.37 6.82 7.52
N ARG A 70 -15.42 5.61 6.95
CA ARG A 70 -14.74 4.41 7.42
C ARG A 70 -13.76 3.95 6.35
N TYR A 71 -12.50 3.76 6.74
CA TYR A 71 -11.42 3.21 5.92
C TYR A 71 -11.00 1.86 6.52
N VAL A 72 -11.21 0.77 5.80
CA VAL A 72 -10.89 -0.58 6.26
C VAL A 72 -9.70 -1.12 5.45
N SER A 73 -8.63 -1.53 6.13
CA SER A 73 -7.51 -2.28 5.56
C SER A 73 -7.31 -3.59 6.33
N GLU A 74 -6.34 -4.42 5.91
CA GLU A 74 -6.00 -5.66 6.63
C GLU A 74 -5.56 -5.33 8.06
N GLY A 75 -6.38 -5.72 9.04
CA GLY A 75 -6.09 -5.57 10.47
C GLY A 75 -6.32 -4.17 11.06
N ASN A 76 -6.73 -3.16 10.28
CA ASN A 76 -6.97 -1.81 10.78
C ASN A 76 -8.27 -1.20 10.23
N THR A 77 -8.91 -0.36 11.04
CA THR A 77 -10.06 0.45 10.62
C THR A 77 -9.94 1.85 11.19
N VAL A 78 -9.89 2.83 10.30
CA VAL A 78 -9.82 4.25 10.65
C VAL A 78 -11.17 4.90 10.40
N TYR A 79 -11.63 5.73 11.34
CA TYR A 79 -12.85 6.52 11.21
C TYR A 79 -12.52 8.02 11.16
N ARG A 80 -13.26 8.76 10.33
CA ARG A 80 -13.25 10.22 10.29
C ARG A 80 -14.68 10.73 10.28
N THR A 81 -14.93 11.76 11.08
CA THR A 81 -16.22 12.46 11.09
C THR A 81 -16.06 13.79 10.38
N VAL A 82 -16.98 14.12 9.48
CA VAL A 82 -17.02 15.39 8.76
C VAL A 82 -18.46 15.87 8.64
N THR A 83 -18.67 17.18 8.57
CA THR A 83 -20.02 17.79 8.45
C THR A 83 -20.37 18.17 7.00
N THR A 84 -19.41 18.09 6.09
CA THR A 84 -19.56 18.34 4.65
C THR A 84 -19.89 17.06 3.90
N THR A 85 -20.24 17.20 2.62
CA THR A 85 -20.49 16.07 1.70
C THR A 85 -19.26 15.65 0.89
N SER A 86 -18.07 16.05 1.35
CA SER A 86 -16.79 15.71 0.75
C SER A 86 -15.70 15.75 1.82
N ALA A 87 -14.66 14.94 1.62
CA ALA A 87 -13.46 14.94 2.46
C ALA A 87 -12.23 14.53 1.65
N THR A 88 -11.06 15.00 2.06
CA THR A 88 -9.79 14.47 1.56
C THR A 88 -9.41 13.25 2.38
N VAL A 89 -8.92 12.20 1.72
CA VAL A 89 -8.38 11.00 2.38
C VAL A 89 -7.23 11.45 3.30
N PRO A 90 -7.23 11.07 4.59
CA PRO A 90 -6.16 11.44 5.51
C PRO A 90 -4.84 10.78 5.11
N ASP A 91 -3.75 11.17 5.77
CA ASP A 91 -2.51 10.42 5.63
C ASP A 91 -2.68 9.04 6.30
N LEU A 92 -2.72 8.01 5.45
CA LEU A 92 -2.85 6.61 5.82
C LEU A 92 -1.51 5.92 5.58
N GLU A 93 -1.29 4.80 6.26
CA GLU A 93 -0.19 3.90 5.94
C GLU A 93 -0.35 3.34 4.52
N VAL A 94 0.76 2.89 3.93
CA VAL A 94 0.75 2.25 2.63
C VAL A 94 -0.15 1.02 2.69
N GLY A 95 -1.09 0.92 1.74
CA GLY A 95 -2.05 -0.16 1.78
C GLY A 95 -3.26 0.01 0.87
N ARG A 96 -4.10 -1.02 0.91
CA ARG A 96 -5.38 -1.09 0.19
C ARG A 96 -6.51 -0.84 1.18
N TYR A 97 -7.39 0.09 0.84
CA TYR A 97 -8.49 0.51 1.69
C TYR A 97 -9.83 0.35 0.99
N ALA A 98 -10.75 -0.30 1.68
CA ALA A 98 -12.17 -0.26 1.40
C ALA A 98 -12.78 0.94 2.14
N VAL A 99 -13.29 1.92 1.39
CA VAL A 99 -13.84 3.17 1.95
C VAL A 99 -15.36 3.18 1.82
N SER A 100 -16.05 3.61 2.89
CA SER A 100 -17.50 3.73 2.95
C SER A 100 -17.91 4.88 3.87
N VAL A 101 -19.08 5.47 3.66
CA VAL A 101 -19.59 6.61 4.43
C VAL A 101 -20.98 6.31 4.97
N MET A 102 -21.24 6.71 6.20
CA MET A 102 -22.54 6.64 6.88
C MET A 102 -22.99 8.04 7.27
N ALA A 103 -24.26 8.36 7.04
CA ALA A 103 -24.89 9.59 7.52
C ALA A 103 -25.38 9.40 8.95
N ARG A 104 -25.18 10.41 9.80
CA ARG A 104 -25.55 10.36 11.22
C ARG A 104 -26.38 11.58 11.61
N SER A 105 -27.30 11.36 12.54
CA SER A 105 -28.15 12.41 13.11
C SER A 105 -28.05 12.40 14.64
N ALA A 106 -27.94 13.58 15.23
CA ALA A 106 -28.04 13.77 16.67
C ALA A 106 -29.49 13.89 17.16
N SER A 107 -30.44 14.11 16.23
CA SER A 107 -31.86 14.21 16.53
C SER A 107 -32.47 12.85 16.83
N SER A 108 -33.18 12.71 17.96
CA SER A 108 -33.80 11.45 18.40
C SER A 108 -34.92 10.92 17.50
N GLY A 109 -35.40 11.74 16.55
CA GLY A 109 -36.37 11.34 15.52
C GLY A 109 -35.75 10.59 14.35
N TYR A 110 -34.41 10.48 14.28
CA TYR A 110 -33.72 9.83 13.17
C TYR A 110 -32.66 8.84 13.66
N LEU A 111 -32.53 7.72 12.94
CA LEU A 111 -31.45 6.74 13.13
C LEU A 111 -30.39 6.91 12.05
N ASP A 112 -29.13 6.61 12.38
CA ASP A 112 -28.01 6.60 11.42
C ASP A 112 -28.34 5.72 10.20
N SER A 113 -27.80 6.10 9.04
CA SER A 113 -28.03 5.35 7.79
C SER A 113 -27.25 4.02 7.79
N GLU A 114 -27.55 3.15 6.84
CA GLU A 114 -26.58 2.13 6.42
C GLU A 114 -25.34 2.79 5.78
N TYR A 115 -24.25 2.03 5.68
CA TYR A 115 -23.08 2.48 4.92
C TYR A 115 -23.39 2.61 3.43
N SER A 116 -22.74 3.56 2.77
CA SER A 116 -22.74 3.74 1.32
C SER A 116 -22.24 2.52 0.55
N ASN A 117 -22.30 2.59 -0.78
CA ASN A 117 -21.45 1.76 -1.62
C ASN A 117 -19.97 1.89 -1.20
N GLN A 118 -19.22 0.83 -1.45
CA GLN A 118 -17.78 0.79 -1.18
C GLN A 118 -17.01 1.31 -2.39
N VAL A 119 -15.94 2.07 -2.12
CA VAL A 119 -14.93 2.43 -3.12
C VAL A 119 -13.56 1.92 -2.67
N ASN A 120 -12.71 1.54 -3.62
CA ASN A 120 -11.35 1.10 -3.34
C ASN A 120 -10.40 2.30 -3.44
N TYR A 121 -9.52 2.43 -2.46
CA TYR A 121 -8.45 3.41 -2.45
C TYR A 121 -7.12 2.71 -2.18
N ILE A 122 -6.08 3.09 -2.93
CA ILE A 122 -4.72 2.59 -2.74
C ILE A 122 -3.87 3.77 -2.28
N LYS A 123 -3.27 3.64 -1.09
CA LYS A 123 -2.21 4.53 -0.64
C LYS A 123 -0.89 3.88 -1.04
N SER A 124 -0.18 4.52 -1.96
CA SER A 124 1.16 4.11 -2.40
C SER A 124 2.24 4.95 -1.73
N ALA A 125 3.47 4.43 -1.69
CA ALA A 125 4.68 5.18 -1.36
C ALA A 125 5.79 4.91 -2.39
N ALA A 126 6.61 5.92 -2.66
CA ALA A 126 7.86 5.71 -3.38
C ALA A 126 8.89 5.08 -2.43
N LEU A 127 9.65 4.12 -2.94
CA LEU A 127 10.79 3.57 -2.23
C LEU A 127 11.92 4.60 -2.14
N THR A 128 12.81 4.39 -1.17
CA THR A 128 14.00 5.22 -0.99
C THR A 128 15.24 4.36 -1.18
N MET A 129 16.14 4.82 -2.04
CA MET A 129 17.45 4.18 -2.24
C MET A 129 18.49 4.84 -1.34
N GLY A 130 19.30 4.03 -0.68
CA GLY A 130 20.46 4.52 0.08
C GLY A 130 21.60 4.97 -0.84
N GLU A 131 22.70 5.42 -0.23
CA GLU A 131 23.94 5.71 -0.95
C GLU A 131 24.48 4.44 -1.63
N VAL A 132 25.06 4.63 -2.80
CA VAL A 132 25.77 3.59 -3.55
C VAL A 132 27.24 3.70 -3.23
N GLU A 133 27.86 2.59 -2.88
CA GLU A 133 29.28 2.49 -2.59
C GLU A 133 29.99 1.76 -3.74
N LEU A 134 31.20 2.23 -4.05
CA LEU A 134 32.06 1.65 -5.07
C LEU A 134 33.35 1.14 -4.43
N PHE A 135 33.74 -0.08 -4.78
CA PHE A 135 34.95 -0.72 -4.28
C PHE A 135 35.67 -1.44 -5.40
N VAL A 136 36.94 -1.10 -5.65
CA VAL A 136 37.77 -1.82 -6.62
C VAL A 136 38.28 -3.11 -5.97
N ILE A 137 37.92 -4.26 -6.56
CA ILE A 137 38.33 -5.57 -6.04
C ILE A 137 39.80 -5.85 -6.42
N ASP A 138 40.11 -5.63 -7.69
CA ASP A 138 41.42 -5.81 -8.33
C ASP A 138 41.49 -4.94 -9.60
N ASN A 139 42.52 -5.13 -10.43
CA ASN A 139 42.69 -4.39 -11.69
C ASN A 139 41.66 -4.77 -12.79
N THR A 140 40.67 -5.62 -12.47
CA THR A 140 39.70 -6.16 -13.43
C THR A 140 38.27 -5.76 -13.08
N TYR A 141 37.92 -5.67 -11.78
CA TYR A 141 36.52 -5.52 -11.38
C TYR A 141 36.26 -4.39 -10.40
N LEU A 142 35.13 -3.72 -10.64
CA LEU A 142 34.50 -2.75 -9.74
C LEU A 142 33.27 -3.38 -9.08
N GLN A 143 33.27 -3.45 -7.75
CA GLN A 143 32.11 -3.81 -6.96
C GLN A 143 31.25 -2.58 -6.69
N VAL A 144 30.00 -2.63 -7.08
CA VAL A 144 28.94 -1.70 -6.69
C VAL A 144 28.15 -2.32 -5.54
N SER A 145 27.93 -1.62 -4.44
CA SER A 145 27.16 -2.10 -3.29
C SER A 145 26.18 -1.06 -2.76
N TRP A 146 25.11 -1.53 -2.12
CA TRP A 146 24.09 -0.69 -1.50
C TRP A 146 23.45 -1.40 -0.31
N SER A 147 22.80 -0.62 0.55
CA SER A 147 21.98 -1.16 1.64
C SER A 147 20.70 -1.82 1.11
N PRO A 148 20.24 -2.95 1.69
CA PRO A 148 18.95 -3.55 1.37
C PRO A 148 17.80 -2.54 1.51
N VAL A 149 16.81 -2.63 0.63
CA VAL A 149 15.61 -1.78 0.65
C VAL A 149 14.39 -2.68 0.81
N ASP A 150 13.56 -2.39 1.80
CA ASP A 150 12.35 -3.18 2.05
C ASP A 150 11.34 -3.03 0.91
N HIS A 151 10.50 -4.06 0.74
CA HIS A 151 9.38 -4.08 -0.22
C HIS A 151 9.76 -3.95 -1.71
N VAL A 152 11.03 -4.16 -2.07
CA VAL A 152 11.46 -4.17 -3.47
C VAL A 152 11.00 -5.42 -4.22
N SER A 153 10.66 -5.22 -5.49
CA SER A 153 10.54 -6.31 -6.47
C SER A 153 11.90 -6.67 -7.11
N GLY A 154 12.88 -5.77 -7.00
CA GLY A 154 14.22 -5.92 -7.56
C GLY A 154 14.99 -4.60 -7.52
N TYR A 155 16.12 -4.59 -8.21
CA TYR A 155 16.91 -3.37 -8.43
C TYR A 155 17.16 -3.18 -9.91
N GLU A 156 17.44 -1.94 -10.29
CA GLU A 156 17.92 -1.62 -11.61
C GLU A 156 19.23 -0.85 -11.49
N ILE A 157 20.24 -1.28 -12.24
CA ILE A 157 21.55 -0.63 -12.32
C ILE A 157 21.81 -0.18 -13.75
N LYS A 158 22.46 0.98 -13.89
CA LYS A 158 22.87 1.55 -15.16
C LYS A 158 24.21 2.24 -14.99
N VAL A 159 25.11 2.06 -15.96
CA VAL A 159 26.39 2.79 -16.03
C VAL A 159 26.27 3.82 -17.16
N ASP A 160 26.52 5.09 -16.83
CA ASP A 160 26.44 6.23 -17.72
C ASP A 160 25.14 6.27 -18.55
N GLY A 161 25.27 6.36 -19.88
CA GLY A 161 24.18 6.31 -20.84
C GLY A 161 23.76 4.90 -21.27
N GLY A 162 24.43 3.86 -20.78
CA GLY A 162 24.31 2.47 -21.24
C GLY A 162 22.97 1.78 -20.94
N GLU A 163 22.91 0.48 -21.22
CA GLU A 163 21.73 -0.33 -20.96
C GLU A 163 21.51 -0.59 -19.46
N SER A 164 20.25 -0.57 -19.04
CA SER A 164 19.87 -0.91 -17.68
C SER A 164 19.85 -2.42 -17.49
N HIS A 165 20.36 -2.87 -16.34
CA HIS A 165 20.34 -4.27 -15.92
C HIS A 165 19.43 -4.43 -14.70
N ARG A 166 18.57 -5.45 -14.71
CA ARG A 166 17.67 -5.76 -13.60
C ARG A 166 18.24 -6.87 -12.72
N LEU A 167 18.12 -6.68 -11.42
CA LEU A 167 18.61 -7.58 -10.38
C LEU A 167 17.44 -8.05 -9.51
N GLY A 168 17.61 -9.20 -8.86
CA GLY A 168 16.62 -9.76 -7.94
C GLY A 168 16.44 -8.93 -6.68
N SER A 169 15.34 -9.15 -5.96
CA SER A 169 14.96 -8.40 -4.74
C SER A 169 15.93 -8.55 -3.57
N THR A 170 16.81 -9.56 -3.58
CA THR A 170 17.81 -9.79 -2.53
C THR A 170 19.21 -9.29 -2.92
N ALA A 171 19.36 -8.67 -4.10
CA ALA A 171 20.65 -8.14 -4.54
C ALA A 171 21.05 -6.94 -3.68
N VAL A 172 22.27 -6.96 -3.16
CA VAL A 172 22.89 -5.86 -2.41
C VAL A 172 24.18 -5.38 -3.06
N SER A 173 24.54 -6.00 -4.18
CA SER A 173 25.73 -5.67 -4.93
C SER A 173 25.64 -6.13 -6.38
N TYR A 174 26.46 -5.52 -7.24
CA TYR A 174 26.65 -5.89 -8.64
C TYR A 174 28.10 -5.66 -9.03
N GLN A 175 28.69 -6.60 -9.77
CA GLN A 175 30.06 -6.51 -10.24
C GLN A 175 30.08 -6.01 -11.69
N LEU A 176 30.89 -4.98 -11.93
CA LEU A 176 31.18 -4.42 -13.24
C LEU A 176 32.64 -4.74 -13.60
N ASP A 177 32.94 -4.80 -14.89
CA ASP A 177 34.31 -4.64 -15.36
C ASP A 177 34.82 -3.26 -14.94
N LEU A 178 36.08 -3.17 -14.51
CA LEU A 178 36.68 -1.93 -14.05
C LEU A 178 36.71 -0.92 -15.22
N PRO A 179 36.04 0.25 -15.09
CA PRO A 179 36.05 1.25 -16.15
C PRO A 179 37.46 1.80 -16.39
N GLU A 180 37.84 2.01 -17.65
CA GLU A 180 39.12 2.65 -18.01
C GLU A 180 39.06 4.18 -17.90
N GLU A 181 37.86 4.75 -17.97
CA GLU A 181 37.57 6.18 -17.86
C GLU A 181 36.68 6.48 -16.65
N GLU A 182 36.44 7.77 -16.37
CA GLU A 182 35.44 8.17 -15.39
C GLU A 182 34.07 7.60 -15.75
N ALA A 183 33.33 7.10 -14.75
CA ALA A 183 32.03 6.49 -14.96
C ALA A 183 31.04 6.87 -13.87
N THR A 184 29.78 7.08 -14.23
CA THR A 184 28.67 7.28 -13.29
C THR A 184 27.85 6.01 -13.18
N VAL A 185 27.89 5.37 -12.01
CA VAL A 185 27.05 4.21 -11.70
C VAL A 185 25.76 4.68 -11.03
N LYS A 186 24.62 4.29 -11.57
CA LYS A 186 23.29 4.61 -11.02
C LYS A 186 22.56 3.34 -10.62
N VAL A 187 21.96 3.33 -9.44
CA VAL A 187 21.15 2.23 -8.92
C VAL A 187 19.82 2.78 -8.40
N ARG A 188 18.71 2.10 -8.68
CA ARG A 188 17.42 2.37 -8.06
C ARG A 188 16.73 1.09 -7.58
N ALA A 189 15.93 1.23 -6.54
CA ALA A 189 15.05 0.20 -6.03
C ALA A 189 13.77 0.15 -6.89
N LEU A 190 13.36 -1.05 -7.30
CA LEU A 190 12.14 -1.26 -8.08
C LEU A 190 10.99 -1.63 -7.15
N GLY A 191 9.88 -0.90 -7.26
CA GLY A 191 8.65 -1.18 -6.53
C GLY A 191 7.80 -2.27 -7.20
N ASP A 192 6.61 -2.52 -6.65
CA ASP A 192 5.61 -3.41 -7.26
C ASP A 192 4.69 -2.70 -8.27
N GLY A 193 4.83 -1.37 -8.39
CA GLY A 193 4.04 -0.52 -9.28
C GLY A 193 2.61 -0.25 -8.80
N THR A 194 2.24 -0.73 -7.60
CA THR A 194 0.92 -0.50 -6.99
C THR A 194 1.01 0.09 -5.59
N LEU A 195 1.56 -0.62 -4.61
CA LEU A 195 1.76 -0.12 -3.25
C LEU A 195 3.10 0.59 -3.11
N TYR A 196 4.11 0.06 -3.79
CA TYR A 196 5.45 0.59 -3.76
C TYR A 196 5.85 1.02 -5.15
N LEU A 197 6.19 2.29 -5.31
CA LEU A 197 6.70 2.87 -6.55
C LEU A 197 8.23 2.83 -6.52
N ASP A 198 8.84 2.80 -7.70
CA ASP A 198 10.30 2.84 -7.83
C ASP A 198 10.89 4.02 -7.07
N SER A 199 12.10 3.85 -6.55
CA SER A 199 12.86 4.95 -5.98
C SER A 199 13.39 5.87 -7.08
N GLU A 200 13.77 7.07 -6.68
CA GLU A 200 14.72 7.86 -7.45
C GLU A 200 16.06 7.12 -7.57
N TRP A 201 16.84 7.52 -8.57
CA TRP A 201 18.19 6.99 -8.77
C TRP A 201 19.13 7.49 -7.66
N SER A 202 19.85 6.56 -7.03
CA SER A 202 21.08 6.84 -6.30
C SER A 202 22.26 6.68 -7.25
N GLN A 203 23.33 7.43 -7.06
CA GLN A 203 24.46 7.43 -7.98
C GLN A 203 25.80 7.58 -7.25
N ALA A 204 26.84 7.01 -7.85
CA ALA A 204 28.22 7.15 -7.44
C ALA A 204 29.12 7.34 -8.67
N GLU A 205 30.16 8.14 -8.51
CA GLU A 205 31.14 8.44 -9.57
C GLU A 205 32.41 7.63 -9.30
N PHE A 206 32.89 6.96 -10.34
CA PHE A 206 34.16 6.27 -10.36
C PHE A 206 35.18 7.14 -11.08
N ASP A 207 36.33 7.36 -10.44
CA ASP A 207 37.49 8.04 -11.02
C ASP A 207 38.68 7.05 -11.03
N PRO A 208 39.16 6.62 -12.21
CA PRO A 208 40.25 5.65 -12.32
C PRO A 208 41.57 6.17 -11.73
N SER A 209 41.76 7.49 -11.60
CA SER A 209 42.97 8.07 -10.99
C SER A 209 43.09 7.80 -9.49
N THR A 210 41.98 7.41 -8.84
CA THR A 210 41.95 7.04 -7.43
C THR A 210 42.40 5.60 -7.19
N VAL A 211 42.53 4.80 -8.25
CA VAL A 211 43.00 3.42 -8.17
C VAL A 211 44.52 3.43 -8.01
N THR A 212 45.01 3.05 -6.83
CA THR A 212 46.45 2.79 -6.66
C THR A 212 46.84 1.57 -7.48
N PRO A 213 47.76 1.70 -8.46
CA PRO A 213 48.20 0.55 -9.24
C PRO A 213 48.92 -0.44 -8.32
N ALA A 214 48.61 -1.73 -8.49
CA ALA A 214 49.44 -2.79 -7.93
C ALA A 214 50.84 -2.65 -8.55
N VAL A 215 51.84 -2.31 -7.71
CA VAL A 215 53.24 -2.26 -8.15
C VAL A 215 53.68 -3.70 -8.35
N GLU A 216 53.71 -4.17 -9.60
CA GLU A 216 54.38 -5.42 -9.93
C GLU A 216 55.89 -5.20 -9.85
N LEU A 217 56.52 -5.79 -8.84
CA LEU A 217 57.97 -5.82 -8.74
C LEU A 217 58.47 -6.90 -9.71
N ASP A 218 58.95 -6.48 -10.87
CA ASP A 218 59.69 -7.36 -11.77
C ASP A 218 61.10 -7.56 -11.18
N PHE A 219 61.32 -8.70 -10.53
CA PHE A 219 62.63 -9.07 -10.03
C PHE A 219 63.43 -9.70 -11.17
N ASP A 220 64.33 -8.92 -11.78
CA ASP A 220 65.33 -9.45 -12.70
C ASP A 220 66.34 -10.31 -11.91
N LEU A 221 66.16 -11.63 -11.92
CA LEU A 221 67.03 -12.61 -11.26
C LEU A 221 68.35 -12.84 -12.04
N ALA A 222 68.93 -11.79 -12.61
CA ALA A 222 70.17 -11.91 -13.38
C ALA A 222 71.38 -12.22 -12.48
N ASP A 223 71.41 -11.73 -11.23
CA ASP A 223 72.60 -11.82 -10.38
C ASP A 223 72.29 -12.16 -8.91
N GLY A 224 71.83 -13.39 -8.64
CA GLY A 224 72.09 -14.15 -7.39
C GLY A 224 71.82 -13.54 -5.99
N GLU A 225 71.35 -12.31 -5.84
CA GLU A 225 71.10 -11.64 -4.56
C GLU A 225 69.60 -11.37 -4.39
N LEU A 226 68.98 -12.14 -3.49
CA LEU A 226 67.61 -11.91 -3.05
C LEU A 226 67.57 -10.71 -2.09
N CYS A 227 67.25 -9.51 -2.59
CA CYS A 227 66.77 -8.44 -1.72
C CYS A 227 65.25 -8.56 -1.54
N LEU A 228 64.84 -9.15 -0.41
CA LEU A 228 63.44 -9.19 0.00
C LEU A 228 62.99 -7.80 0.46
N ALA A 229 62.41 -7.00 -0.44
CA ALA A 229 61.70 -5.78 -0.08
C ALA A 229 60.19 -6.06 -0.07
N VAL A 230 59.61 -6.26 1.11
CA VAL A 230 58.15 -6.27 1.29
C VAL A 230 57.67 -4.83 1.28
N VAL A 231 57.04 -4.40 0.19
CA VAL A 231 56.27 -3.14 0.18
C VAL A 231 54.86 -3.49 0.65
N ALA A 232 54.59 -3.26 1.94
CA ALA A 232 53.22 -3.23 2.45
C ALA A 232 52.55 -1.96 1.92
N THR A 233 51.57 -2.11 1.03
CA THR A 233 50.69 -1.01 0.65
C THR A 233 49.90 -0.59 1.88
N GLU A 234 49.99 0.70 2.27
CA GLU A 234 49.22 1.29 3.36
C GLU A 234 47.72 1.36 3.01
N ALA A 235 47.04 0.22 3.02
CA ALA A 235 45.62 0.18 3.31
C ALA A 235 45.50 0.09 4.83
N LYS A 236 44.87 1.10 5.43
CA LYS A 236 44.55 1.29 6.86
C LYS A 236 44.20 -0.03 7.57
N LEU A 237 45.21 -0.79 7.99
CA LEU A 237 45.07 -2.04 8.72
C LEU A 237 44.86 -1.69 10.18
N ASP A 238 43.64 -1.94 10.67
CA ASP A 238 43.34 -1.98 12.09
C ASP A 238 44.33 -2.94 12.77
N GLN A 239 45.01 -2.45 13.80
CA GLN A 239 46.19 -3.08 14.40
C GLN A 239 45.81 -4.38 15.12
N ARG A 240 45.87 -5.51 14.40
CA ARG A 240 46.07 -6.83 15.01
C ARG A 240 47.16 -7.56 14.25
N ALA A 241 48.35 -7.53 14.85
CA ALA A 241 49.55 -8.21 14.37
C ALA A 241 49.29 -9.70 14.16
N PHE A 242 49.52 -10.19 12.94
CA PHE A 242 49.75 -11.62 12.69
C PHE A 242 51.26 -11.83 12.63
N PRO A 243 51.86 -12.70 13.48
CA PRO A 243 53.24 -13.10 13.31
C PRO A 243 53.35 -14.04 12.10
N PHE A 244 54.18 -13.71 11.11
CA PHE A 244 54.58 -14.65 10.07
C PHE A 244 55.93 -15.27 10.44
N GLU A 245 56.01 -16.60 10.32
CA GLU A 245 57.20 -17.40 10.59
C GLU A 245 57.88 -17.73 9.25
N VAL A 246 59.12 -17.28 9.06
CA VAL A 246 59.92 -17.61 7.89
C VAL A 246 60.56 -18.98 8.11
N ARG A 247 60.09 -20.01 7.40
CA ARG A 247 60.81 -21.30 7.30
C ARG A 247 61.87 -21.19 6.22
N GLY A 248 63.12 -21.02 6.64
CA GLY A 248 64.28 -21.22 5.78
C GLY A 248 64.44 -22.71 5.44
N GLY A 249 64.33 -23.05 4.15
CA GLY A 249 64.79 -24.33 3.62
C GLY A 249 66.29 -24.23 3.34
N ASN A 250 67.08 -25.08 4.01
CA ASN A 250 68.52 -25.18 3.79
C ASN A 250 68.80 -26.19 2.65
N THR A 251 69.68 -25.76 1.75
CA THR A 251 70.45 -26.45 0.69
C THR A 251 69.69 -27.15 -0.44
#